data_AF-A0A5N5J3D3-F1
#
_entry.id   AF-A0A5N5J3D3-F1
#
_cell.length_a   1.000
_cell.length_b   1.000
_cell.length_c   1.000
_cell.angle_alpha   90.00
_cell.angle_beta   90.00
_cell.angle_gamma   90.00
#
_symmetry.space_group_name_H-M   'P 1'
#
loop_
_entity.id
_entity.type
_entity.pdbx_description
1 polymer ?
#
loop_
_entity_poly.entity_id
_entity_poly.type
_entity_poly.pdbx_seq_one_letter_code
_entity_poly.pdbx_strand_id
1 'polypeptide(L)'
;METFTTLLVLLMKVLVCATSPTGIPSKSQDLVVATNEMARANYFSFVMLINMSPLDRRLQENVTFLMPKDRMLSKIRMHQNAVSGFLLRHSIPSPLLFDHLQHIPPGSLIPSSDPDYMLNISNKGRKNFSLNNVRITSPNLCTAGSSIRCHGIDGVLFVATDRPHLPACSNSSSPAVAPPSPSLPFSDIPPSFPSPAPAGAAAPTDQEHSPKHSGSSHLESLSPGGLLKFVATSILVLNVWVL
;
A
#
# COMPACT_ATOMS: atom_id res chain seq x y z
N MET A 1 -43.93 -5.17 44.99
CA MET A 1 -43.36 -4.01 44.26
C MET A 1 -41.83 -4.03 44.25
N GLU A 2 -41.17 -4.43 45.34
CA GLU A 2 -39.71 -4.48 45.41
C GLU A 2 -39.06 -5.52 44.48
N THR A 3 -39.69 -6.68 44.31
CA THR A 3 -39.19 -7.74 43.40
C THR A 3 -39.25 -7.35 41.92
N PHE A 4 -40.27 -6.57 41.55
CA PHE A 4 -40.46 -6.08 40.18
C PHE A 4 -39.42 -5.01 39.83
N THR A 5 -39.12 -4.10 40.75
CA THR A 5 -38.08 -3.07 40.56
C THR A 5 -36.68 -3.68 40.49
N THR A 6 -36.38 -4.70 41.30
CA THR A 6 -35.09 -5.42 41.19
C THR A 6 -34.93 -6.16 39.86
N LEU A 7 -35.99 -6.78 39.34
CA LEU A 7 -35.96 -7.47 38.05
C LEU A 7 -35.76 -6.48 36.89
N LEU A 8 -36.44 -5.34 36.95
CA LEU A 8 -36.30 -4.28 35.96
C LEU A 8 -34.87 -3.71 35.94
N VAL A 9 -34.28 -3.45 37.10
CA VAL A 9 -32.89 -2.97 37.21
C VAL A 9 -31.90 -4.01 36.67
N LEU A 10 -32.12 -5.30 36.92
CA LEU A 10 -31.27 -6.36 36.38
C LEU A 10 -31.38 -6.45 34.85
N LEU A 11 -32.60 -6.36 34.30
CA LEU A 11 -32.83 -6.36 32.86
C LEU A 11 -32.14 -5.17 32.18
N MET A 12 -32.22 -3.98 32.78
CA MET A 12 -31.56 -2.78 32.25
C MET A 12 -30.03 -2.90 32.30
N LYS A 13 -29.46 -3.52 33.34
CA LYS A 13 -28.01 -3.79 33.40
C LYS A 13 -27.55 -4.80 32.34
N VAL A 14 -28.34 -5.84 32.07
CA VAL A 14 -28.05 -6.84 31.03
C VAL A 14 -28.15 -6.20 29.64
N LEU A 15 -29.15 -5.35 29.40
CA LEU A 15 -29.34 -4.64 28.14
C LEU A 15 -28.19 -3.66 27.85
N VAL A 16 -27.64 -2.99 28.88
CA VAL A 16 -26.47 -2.11 28.74
C VAL A 16 -25.17 -2.89 28.49
N CYS A 17 -25.06 -4.14 28.96
CA CYS A 17 -23.91 -5.00 28.63
C CYS A 17 -24.00 -5.54 27.18
N ALA A 18 -25.21 -5.81 26.70
CA ALA A 18 -25.48 -6.35 25.36
C ALA A 18 -25.30 -5.34 24.22
N THR A 19 -25.18 -4.05 24.53
CA THR A 19 -24.93 -2.98 23.54
C THR A 19 -23.45 -2.63 23.37
N SER A 20 -22.52 -3.44 23.90
CA SER A 20 -21.13 -3.35 23.49
C SER A 20 -21.10 -3.55 21.97
N PRO A 21 -20.81 -2.51 21.16
CA PRO A 21 -20.79 -2.70 19.72
C PRO A 21 -19.70 -3.75 19.47
N THR A 22 -20.08 -4.88 18.87
CA THR A 22 -19.11 -5.79 18.24
C THR A 22 -18.47 -4.96 17.14
N GLY A 23 -17.40 -4.23 17.50
CA GLY A 23 -16.87 -3.15 16.70
C GLY A 23 -16.39 -3.71 15.38
N ILE A 24 -17.12 -3.42 14.30
CA ILE A 24 -16.51 -3.39 12.98
C ILE A 24 -15.33 -2.42 13.14
N PRO A 25 -14.07 -2.85 12.90
CA PRO A 25 -12.94 -1.96 13.01
C PRO A 25 -13.23 -0.75 12.11
N SER A 26 -13.43 0.41 12.71
CA SER A 26 -13.56 1.65 11.94
C SER A 26 -12.26 1.80 11.16
N LYS A 27 -12.35 1.98 9.85
CA LYS A 27 -11.15 2.26 9.03
C LYS A 27 -10.46 3.49 9.59
N SER A 28 -9.14 3.42 9.71
CA SER A 28 -8.33 4.57 10.12
C SER A 28 -8.48 5.68 9.08
N GLN A 29 -8.37 6.93 9.53
CA GLN A 29 -8.42 8.10 8.64
C GLN A 29 -7.31 8.02 7.57
N ASP A 30 -6.12 7.56 7.96
CA ASP A 30 -4.99 7.37 7.05
C ASP A 30 -5.27 6.30 5.99
N LEU A 31 -6.00 5.23 6.31
CA LEU A 31 -6.42 4.23 5.34
C LEU A 31 -7.42 4.79 4.32
N VAL A 32 -8.34 5.65 4.76
CA VAL A 32 -9.27 6.35 3.86
C VAL A 32 -8.50 7.28 2.91
N VAL A 33 -7.55 8.05 3.43
CA VAL A 33 -6.70 8.93 2.61
C VAL A 33 -5.88 8.12 1.61
N ALA A 34 -5.19 7.08 2.09
CA ALA A 34 -4.35 6.24 1.25
C ALA A 34 -5.16 5.54 0.13
N THR A 35 -6.31 4.94 0.45
CA THR A 35 -7.17 4.30 -0.56
C THR A 35 -7.68 5.28 -1.62
N ASN A 36 -7.92 6.55 -1.27
CA ASN A 36 -8.22 7.60 -2.24
C ASN A 36 -7.02 7.94 -3.14
N GLU A 37 -5.81 8.03 -2.59
CA GLU A 37 -4.57 8.23 -3.37
C GLU A 37 -4.31 7.04 -4.33
N MET A 38 -4.50 5.80 -3.84
CA MET A 38 -4.40 4.58 -4.65
C MET A 38 -5.38 4.58 -5.83
N ALA A 39 -6.64 4.97 -5.58
CA ALA A 39 -7.67 5.05 -6.62
C ALA A 39 -7.33 6.11 -7.68
N ARG A 40 -6.88 7.31 -7.26
CA ARG A 40 -6.41 8.37 -8.18
C ARG A 40 -5.22 7.92 -9.04
N ALA A 41 -4.40 7.01 -8.51
CA ALA A 41 -3.27 6.42 -9.22
C ALA A 41 -3.63 5.19 -10.09
N ASN A 42 -4.92 4.88 -10.26
CA ASN A 42 -5.44 3.74 -11.04
C ASN A 42 -5.10 2.34 -10.48
N TYR A 43 -5.11 2.19 -9.14
CA TYR A 43 -4.99 0.89 -8.45
C TYR A 43 -6.33 0.44 -7.85
N PHE A 44 -7.42 0.51 -8.64
CA PHE A 44 -8.79 0.29 -8.16
C PHE A 44 -9.02 -1.14 -7.66
N SER A 45 -8.42 -2.13 -8.33
CA SER A 45 -8.60 -3.53 -7.96
C SER A 45 -7.97 -3.81 -6.60
N PHE A 46 -6.83 -3.19 -6.28
CA PHE A 46 -6.20 -3.34 -4.97
C PHE A 46 -7.02 -2.66 -3.86
N VAL A 47 -7.56 -1.47 -4.14
CA VAL A 47 -8.49 -0.77 -3.23
C VAL A 47 -9.74 -1.61 -2.95
N MET A 48 -10.29 -2.28 -3.98
CA MET A 48 -11.42 -3.18 -3.80
C MET A 48 -11.08 -4.35 -2.87
N LEU A 49 -9.89 -4.96 -3.00
CA LEU A 49 -9.45 -6.03 -2.09
C LEU A 49 -9.36 -5.55 -0.63
N ILE A 50 -8.82 -4.35 -0.39
CA ILE A 50 -8.80 -3.73 0.94
C ILE A 50 -10.22 -3.55 1.48
N ASN A 51 -11.14 -3.06 0.65
CA ASN A 51 -12.51 -2.74 1.07
C ASN A 51 -13.39 -3.98 1.32
N MET A 52 -13.11 -5.08 0.63
CA MET A 52 -13.90 -6.32 0.72
C MET A 52 -13.37 -7.30 1.77
N SER A 53 -12.21 -7.04 2.36
CA SER A 53 -11.61 -7.89 3.40
C SER A 53 -11.95 -7.37 4.80
N PRO A 54 -12.26 -8.24 5.78
CA PRO A 54 -12.23 -7.87 7.19
C PRO A 54 -10.77 -7.55 7.54
N LEU A 55 -10.42 -6.28 7.43
CA LEU A 55 -9.02 -5.87 7.35
C LEU A 55 -8.31 -6.11 8.69
N ASP A 56 -7.25 -6.91 8.64
CA ASP A 56 -6.37 -7.16 9.78
C ASP A 56 -5.85 -5.83 10.34
N ARG A 57 -5.76 -5.72 11.67
CA ARG A 57 -5.23 -4.52 12.34
C ARG A 57 -3.84 -4.13 11.81
N ARG A 58 -3.03 -5.11 11.40
CA ARG A 58 -1.70 -4.91 10.79
C ARG A 58 -1.72 -4.10 9.49
N LEU A 59 -2.87 -4.01 8.83
CA LEU A 59 -3.05 -3.31 7.55
C LEU A 59 -3.74 -1.95 7.71
N GLN A 60 -4.12 -1.56 8.93
CA GLN A 60 -4.86 -0.31 9.17
C GLN A 60 -3.94 0.88 9.44
N GLU A 61 -2.74 0.65 9.98
CA GLU A 61 -1.79 1.68 10.39
C GLU A 61 -0.35 1.17 10.27
N ASN A 62 0.60 2.09 10.08
CA ASN A 62 2.04 1.82 10.04
C ASN A 62 2.45 0.76 9.02
N VAL A 63 1.96 0.89 7.80
CA VAL A 63 2.09 -0.12 6.75
C VAL A 63 2.50 0.50 5.41
N THR A 64 3.29 -0.24 4.64
CA THR A 64 3.54 0.07 3.22
C THR A 64 2.83 -0.95 2.35
N PHE A 65 1.91 -0.52 1.49
CA PHE A 65 1.29 -1.40 0.50
C PHE A 65 2.13 -1.51 -0.78
N LEU A 66 2.29 -2.74 -1.26
CA LEU A 66 2.96 -3.09 -2.51
C LEU A 66 1.89 -3.52 -3.51
N MET A 67 1.47 -2.62 -4.39
CA MET A 67 0.22 -2.76 -5.14
C MET A 67 0.46 -3.26 -6.57
N PRO A 68 0.04 -4.48 -6.93
CA PRO A 68 0.03 -4.90 -8.33
C PRO A 68 -0.96 -4.04 -9.12
N LYS A 69 -0.64 -3.74 -10.38
CA LYS A 69 -1.56 -3.09 -11.32
C LYS A 69 -2.81 -3.93 -11.56
N ASP A 70 -3.94 -3.27 -11.80
CA ASP A 70 -5.24 -3.90 -12.06
C ASP A 70 -5.20 -5.00 -13.15
N ARG A 71 -4.45 -4.78 -14.24
CA ARG A 71 -4.27 -5.77 -15.32
C ARG A 71 -3.62 -7.08 -14.85
N MET A 72 -2.82 -7.05 -13.79
CA MET A 72 -2.23 -8.26 -13.22
C MET A 72 -3.23 -8.96 -12.31
N LEU A 73 -3.92 -8.20 -11.47
CA LEU A 73 -4.94 -8.74 -10.56
C LEU A 73 -6.09 -9.42 -11.33
N SER A 74 -6.48 -8.90 -12.49
CA SER A 74 -7.53 -9.50 -13.33
C SER A 74 -7.21 -10.91 -13.86
N LYS A 75 -5.92 -11.32 -13.81
CA LYS A 75 -5.47 -12.65 -14.25
C LYS A 75 -5.37 -13.66 -13.12
N ILE A 76 -5.49 -13.21 -11.87
CA ILE A 76 -5.32 -14.06 -10.69
C ILE A 76 -6.69 -14.60 -10.29
N ARG A 77 -6.76 -15.91 -10.02
CA ARG A 77 -7.92 -16.50 -9.36
C ARG A 77 -7.66 -16.51 -7.87
N MET A 78 -8.41 -15.70 -7.13
CA MET A 78 -8.28 -15.58 -5.68
C MET A 78 -9.60 -15.98 -5.01
N HIS A 79 -9.53 -16.92 -4.09
CA HIS A 79 -10.67 -17.26 -3.23
C HIS A 79 -10.84 -16.19 -2.14
N GLN A 80 -12.07 -15.98 -1.68
CA GLN A 80 -12.38 -14.94 -0.70
C GLN A 80 -11.57 -15.08 0.62
N ASN A 81 -11.35 -16.32 1.05
CA ASN A 81 -10.52 -16.64 2.23
C ASN A 81 -9.02 -16.36 2.03
N ALA A 82 -8.55 -16.20 0.78
CA ALA A 82 -7.15 -15.91 0.47
C ALA A 82 -6.84 -14.41 0.41
N VAL A 83 -7.86 -13.53 0.42
CA VAL A 83 -7.68 -12.07 0.27
C VAL A 83 -6.83 -11.48 1.40
N SER A 84 -7.08 -11.88 2.66
CA SER A 84 -6.31 -11.37 3.80
C SER A 84 -4.83 -11.74 3.68
N GLY A 85 -4.52 -13.02 3.42
CA GLY A 85 -3.14 -13.48 3.21
C GLY A 85 -2.47 -12.80 2.01
N PHE A 86 -3.23 -12.56 0.93
CA PHE A 86 -2.74 -11.79 -0.21
C PHE A 86 -2.33 -10.37 0.17
N LEU A 87 -3.19 -9.64 0.89
CA LEU A 87 -2.90 -8.27 1.33
C LEU A 87 -1.70 -8.22 2.29
N LEU A 88 -1.60 -9.18 3.21
CA LEU A 88 -0.49 -9.29 4.14
C LEU A 88 0.85 -9.48 3.42
N ARG A 89 0.92 -10.37 2.42
CA ARG A 89 2.14 -10.54 1.58
C ARG A 89 2.49 -9.31 0.75
N HIS A 90 1.48 -8.53 0.38
CA HIS A 90 1.62 -7.28 -0.37
C HIS A 90 1.73 -6.06 0.56
N SER A 91 2.27 -6.25 1.76
CA SER A 91 2.48 -5.16 2.70
C SER A 91 3.75 -5.35 3.53
N ILE A 92 4.36 -4.24 3.95
CA ILE A 92 5.50 -4.20 4.87
C ILE A 92 5.00 -3.56 6.17
N PRO A 93 5.29 -4.11 7.36
CA PRO A 93 4.80 -3.60 8.64
C PRO A 93 5.60 -2.37 9.13
N SER A 94 5.81 -1.41 8.22
CA SER A 94 6.43 -0.11 8.46
C SER A 94 6.06 0.84 7.33
N PRO A 95 5.84 2.15 7.58
CA PRO A 95 5.58 3.15 6.56
C PRO A 95 6.89 3.62 5.88
N LEU A 96 7.30 2.94 4.83
CA LEU A 96 8.53 3.17 4.08
C LEU A 96 8.27 3.98 2.82
N LEU A 97 9.00 5.09 2.68
CA LEU A 97 9.16 5.76 1.40
C LEU A 97 10.16 5.00 0.53
N PHE A 98 10.15 5.27 -0.76
CA PHE A 98 11.08 4.65 -1.70
C PHE A 98 12.54 4.93 -1.32
N ASP A 99 12.86 6.14 -0.88
CA ASP A 99 14.21 6.48 -0.43
C ASP A 99 14.63 5.61 0.76
N HIS A 100 13.73 5.33 1.71
CA HIS A 100 14.03 4.42 2.82
C HIS A 100 14.37 3.01 2.32
N LEU A 101 13.60 2.49 1.35
CA LEU A 101 13.86 1.20 0.73
C LEU A 101 15.20 1.15 0.01
N GLN A 102 15.61 2.25 -0.65
CA GLN A 102 16.88 2.33 -1.37
C GLN A 102 18.11 2.32 -0.46
N HIS A 103 17.97 2.75 0.79
CA HIS A 103 19.06 2.69 1.77
C HIS A 103 19.27 1.29 2.36
N ILE A 104 18.34 0.37 2.14
CA ILE A 104 18.51 -1.01 2.62
C ILE A 104 19.47 -1.76 1.67
N PRO A 105 20.52 -2.41 2.19
CA PRO A 105 21.49 -3.11 1.35
C PRO A 105 20.84 -4.19 0.46
N PRO A 106 21.20 -4.28 -0.84
CA PRO A 106 20.78 -5.38 -1.69
C PRO A 106 21.18 -6.75 -1.11
N GLY A 107 20.31 -7.75 -1.25
CA GLY A 107 20.45 -9.06 -0.62
C GLY A 107 19.82 -9.16 0.77
N SER A 108 19.36 -8.04 1.35
CA SER A 108 18.64 -8.04 2.63
C SER A 108 17.27 -8.70 2.49
N LEU A 109 16.86 -9.41 3.55
CA LEU A 109 15.50 -9.90 3.73
C LEU A 109 14.76 -8.98 4.70
N ILE A 110 13.62 -8.43 4.29
CA ILE A 110 12.73 -7.66 5.17
C ILE A 110 11.40 -8.38 5.35
N PRO A 111 10.72 -8.24 6.50
CA PRO A 111 9.44 -8.88 6.70
C PRO A 111 8.35 -8.23 5.83
N SER A 112 7.42 -9.04 5.33
CA SER A 112 6.09 -8.55 4.98
C SER A 112 5.19 -8.57 6.23
N SER A 113 3.94 -8.10 6.13
CA SER A 113 2.99 -8.23 7.25
C SER A 113 2.48 -9.66 7.41
N ASP A 114 2.70 -10.53 6.41
CA ASP A 114 2.60 -11.98 6.54
C ASP A 114 3.89 -12.50 7.22
N PRO A 115 3.82 -13.02 8.46
CA PRO A 115 4.99 -13.40 9.25
C PRO A 115 5.81 -14.52 8.60
N ASP A 116 5.20 -15.32 7.73
CA ASP A 116 5.85 -16.44 7.05
C ASP A 116 6.41 -16.03 5.67
N TYR A 117 6.35 -14.74 5.32
CA TYR A 117 6.76 -14.24 4.01
C TYR A 117 7.76 -13.09 4.12
N MET A 118 8.98 -13.37 3.65
CA MET A 118 10.08 -12.41 3.60
C MET A 118 10.27 -11.85 2.18
N LEU A 119 10.67 -10.59 2.10
CA LEU A 119 10.95 -9.87 0.87
C LEU A 119 12.46 -9.68 0.71
N ASN A 120 13.02 -10.27 -0.34
CA ASN A 120 14.40 -10.08 -0.74
C ASN A 120 14.56 -8.79 -1.56
N ILE A 121 15.38 -7.89 -1.08
CA ILE A 121 15.71 -6.63 -1.74
C ILE A 121 16.77 -6.86 -2.80
N SER A 122 16.49 -6.44 -4.03
CA SER A 122 17.54 -6.34 -5.05
C SER A 122 17.47 -5.01 -5.77
N ASN A 123 18.65 -4.42 -5.97
CA ASN A 123 18.82 -3.18 -6.71
C ASN A 123 19.87 -3.43 -7.81
N LYS A 124 19.41 -3.49 -9.06
CA LYS A 124 20.26 -3.69 -10.24
C LYS A 124 20.55 -2.37 -10.98
N GLY A 125 20.63 -1.26 -10.26
CA GLY A 125 20.93 0.07 -10.81
C GLY A 125 19.71 0.98 -10.96
N ARG A 126 19.89 2.08 -11.71
CA ARG A 126 19.13 3.35 -11.60
C ARG A 126 17.59 3.26 -11.59
N LYS A 127 16.97 2.18 -12.10
CA LYS A 127 15.50 1.97 -12.09
C LYS A 127 15.07 0.51 -11.87
N ASN A 128 15.96 -0.32 -11.31
CA ASN A 128 15.75 -1.76 -11.17
C ASN A 128 15.73 -2.17 -9.69
N PHE A 129 14.98 -1.45 -8.87
CA PHE A 129 14.70 -1.84 -7.49
C PHE A 129 13.52 -2.82 -7.47
N SER A 130 13.70 -3.96 -6.81
CA SER A 130 12.67 -5.01 -6.74
C SER A 130 12.67 -5.73 -5.39
N LEU A 131 11.51 -6.27 -5.05
CA LEU A 131 11.24 -7.08 -3.87
C LEU A 131 10.82 -8.46 -4.37
N ASN A 132 11.52 -9.54 -3.98
CA ASN A 132 11.28 -10.90 -4.51
C ASN A 132 11.20 -10.95 -6.05
N ASN A 133 12.12 -10.25 -6.72
CA ASN A 133 12.19 -10.12 -8.18
C ASN A 133 11.00 -9.39 -8.83
N VAL A 134 10.12 -8.77 -8.05
CA VAL A 134 9.02 -7.93 -8.52
C VAL A 134 9.42 -6.45 -8.42
N ARG A 135 9.39 -5.71 -9.53
CA ARG A 135 9.92 -4.34 -9.61
C ARG A 135 8.95 -3.35 -9.00
N ILE A 136 9.49 -2.35 -8.29
CA ILE A 136 8.75 -1.15 -7.94
C ILE A 136 8.71 -0.25 -9.19
N THR A 137 7.50 0.05 -9.68
CA THR A 137 7.29 0.90 -10.87
C THR A 137 6.77 2.28 -10.57
N SER A 138 6.06 2.43 -9.45
CA SER A 138 5.40 3.67 -9.07
C SER A 138 5.70 3.95 -7.60
N PRO A 139 6.83 4.59 -7.28
CA PRO A 139 7.20 4.89 -5.89
C PRO A 139 6.30 5.99 -5.31
N ASN A 140 6.21 6.03 -3.97
CA ASN A 140 5.61 7.12 -3.19
C ASN A 140 4.22 7.58 -3.66
N LEU A 141 3.28 6.65 -3.89
CA LEU A 141 1.93 6.99 -4.33
C LEU A 141 1.06 7.57 -3.20
N CYS A 142 1.20 7.04 -1.98
CA CYS A 142 0.46 7.51 -0.81
C CYS A 142 1.38 8.35 0.07
N THR A 143 1.18 9.68 0.07
CA THR A 143 2.07 10.62 0.76
C THR A 143 1.32 11.60 1.66
N ALA A 144 0.02 11.78 1.47
CA ALA A 144 -0.78 12.70 2.28
C ALA A 144 -0.97 12.22 3.73
N GLY A 145 -1.10 10.91 3.95
CA GLY A 145 -1.17 10.31 5.28
C GLY A 145 0.20 10.22 5.97
N SER A 146 0.22 9.85 7.25
CA SER A 146 1.48 9.70 8.01
C SER A 146 1.89 8.23 8.20
N SER A 147 0.90 7.36 8.41
CA SER A 147 1.09 5.95 8.81
C SER A 147 0.99 4.96 7.66
N ILE A 148 0.58 5.38 6.46
CA ILE A 148 0.45 4.50 5.30
C ILE A 148 1.26 5.03 4.13
N ARG A 149 2.09 4.15 3.59
CA ARG A 149 2.80 4.36 2.33
C ARG A 149 2.31 3.35 1.31
N CYS A 150 2.45 3.66 0.03
CA CYS A 150 2.12 2.71 -1.00
C CYS A 150 3.01 2.89 -2.23
N HIS A 151 3.33 1.76 -2.85
CA HIS A 151 4.17 1.67 -4.04
C HIS A 151 3.50 0.74 -5.04
N GLY A 152 3.46 1.15 -6.30
CA GLY A 152 3.03 0.30 -7.39
C GLY A 152 4.13 -0.67 -7.82
N ILE A 153 3.77 -1.92 -8.08
CA ILE A 153 4.66 -2.99 -8.53
C ILE A 153 4.20 -3.63 -9.86
N ASP A 154 5.14 -4.23 -10.62
CA ASP A 154 4.88 -4.90 -11.91
C ASP A 154 4.81 -6.43 -11.85
N GLY A 155 4.54 -6.96 -10.66
CA GLY A 155 4.30 -8.37 -10.43
C GLY A 155 3.39 -8.59 -9.23
N VAL A 156 3.25 -9.86 -8.87
CA VAL A 156 2.47 -10.29 -7.71
C VAL A 156 3.40 -11.12 -6.82
N LEU A 157 3.36 -10.85 -5.53
CA LEU A 157 4.14 -11.55 -4.52
C LEU A 157 3.41 -12.85 -4.15
N PHE A 158 3.91 -13.97 -4.71
CA PHE A 158 3.42 -15.32 -4.43
C PHE A 158 4.35 -16.05 -3.46
N VAL A 159 3.79 -17.02 -2.73
CA VAL A 159 4.56 -18.07 -2.06
C VAL A 159 5.15 -18.98 -3.15
N ALA A 160 6.35 -19.53 -2.95
CA ALA A 160 7.00 -20.39 -3.95
C ALA A 160 6.11 -21.57 -4.42
N THR A 161 5.23 -22.06 -3.54
CA THR A 161 4.24 -23.12 -3.81
C THR A 161 3.08 -22.67 -4.71
N ASP A 162 2.77 -21.37 -4.75
CA ASP A 162 1.62 -20.79 -5.46
C ASP A 162 1.99 -20.23 -6.83
N ARG A 163 3.21 -20.48 -7.35
CA ARG A 163 3.55 -20.07 -8.71
C ARG A 163 2.52 -20.69 -9.65
N PRO A 164 1.70 -19.87 -10.36
CA PRO A 164 0.86 -20.42 -11.40
C PRO A 164 1.81 -21.07 -12.39
N HIS A 165 1.69 -22.39 -12.57
CA HIS A 165 2.34 -23.08 -13.66
C HIS A 165 1.85 -22.38 -14.93
N LEU A 166 2.68 -21.47 -15.47
CA LEU A 166 2.48 -21.01 -16.83
C LEU A 166 2.40 -22.27 -17.68
N PRO A 167 1.42 -22.42 -18.59
CA PRO A 167 1.43 -23.53 -19.51
C PRO A 167 2.74 -23.45 -20.27
N ALA A 168 3.67 -24.36 -19.96
CA ALA A 168 4.82 -24.60 -20.79
C ALA A 168 4.24 -24.93 -22.17
N CYS A 169 4.55 -24.12 -23.17
CA CYS A 169 4.28 -24.48 -24.55
C CYS A 169 5.21 -25.66 -24.90
N SER A 170 4.85 -26.85 -24.44
CA SER A 170 5.38 -28.11 -24.92
C SER A 170 4.70 -28.39 -26.24
N ASN A 171 5.28 -27.86 -27.32
CA ASN A 171 5.35 -28.50 -28.64
C ASN A 171 6.12 -27.60 -29.60
N SER A 172 7.40 -27.90 -29.81
CA SER A 172 7.84 -28.51 -31.06
C SER A 172 9.35 -28.65 -31.08
N SER A 173 9.78 -29.86 -31.44
CA SER A 173 10.99 -30.20 -32.19
C SER A 173 12.32 -29.60 -31.75
N SER A 174 13.20 -30.49 -31.28
CA SER A 174 14.66 -30.32 -31.31
C SER A 174 15.12 -29.57 -32.57
N PRO A 175 15.92 -28.49 -32.47
CA PRO A 175 16.79 -28.11 -33.55
C PRO A 175 17.93 -29.14 -33.59
N ALA A 176 18.05 -29.80 -34.74
CA ALA A 176 19.18 -30.63 -35.07
C ALA A 176 20.50 -29.86 -34.84
N VAL A 177 21.47 -30.57 -34.29
CA VAL A 177 22.86 -30.14 -34.12
C VAL A 177 23.42 -29.74 -35.49
N ALA A 178 23.76 -28.46 -35.66
CA ALA A 178 24.58 -28.00 -36.78
C ALA A 178 26.07 -28.06 -36.37
N PRO A 179 26.97 -28.53 -37.25
CA PRO A 179 28.40 -28.67 -36.97
C PRO A 179 29.14 -27.31 -36.92
N PRO A 180 30.33 -27.24 -36.31
CA PRO A 180 31.05 -25.99 -36.08
C PRO A 180 31.58 -25.40 -37.39
N SER A 181 31.37 -24.11 -37.60
CA SER A 181 32.03 -23.34 -38.66
C SER A 181 33.47 -22.98 -38.27
N PRO A 182 34.43 -23.00 -39.22
CA PRO A 182 35.84 -22.75 -38.95
C PRO A 182 36.13 -21.27 -38.65
N SER A 183 36.98 -21.04 -37.65
CA SER A 183 37.52 -19.75 -37.24
C SER A 183 38.40 -19.13 -38.32
N LEU A 184 38.13 -17.86 -38.67
CA LEU A 184 39.04 -17.02 -39.46
C LEU A 184 39.93 -16.17 -38.54
N PRO A 185 41.17 -15.89 -38.97
CA PRO A 185 42.23 -15.37 -38.11
C PRO A 185 42.15 -13.87 -37.85
N PHE A 186 42.71 -13.50 -36.69
CA PHE A 186 43.06 -12.16 -36.26
C PHE A 186 43.74 -11.33 -37.37
N SER A 187 43.42 -10.04 -37.43
CA SER A 187 44.26 -9.03 -38.08
C SER A 187 44.29 -7.77 -37.22
N ASP A 188 45.42 -7.65 -36.52
CA ASP A 188 46.26 -6.48 -36.31
C ASP A 188 45.62 -5.10 -36.08
N ILE A 189 45.86 -4.66 -34.84
CA ILE A 189 45.87 -3.27 -34.37
C ILE A 189 46.97 -2.47 -35.11
N PRO A 190 46.70 -1.21 -35.47
CA PRO A 190 47.73 -0.17 -35.48
C PRO A 190 47.46 0.91 -34.41
N PRO A 191 48.52 1.45 -33.75
CA PRO A 191 48.38 2.48 -32.73
C PRO A 191 48.54 3.91 -33.29
N SER A 192 48.23 4.88 -32.41
CA SER A 192 48.62 6.30 -32.38
C SER A 192 47.80 7.31 -33.21
N PHE A 193 47.21 8.30 -32.55
CA PHE A 193 47.79 9.65 -32.32
C PHE A 193 47.01 10.42 -31.21
N PRO A 194 47.69 11.28 -30.41
CA PRO A 194 47.06 12.12 -29.38
C PRO A 194 46.95 13.62 -29.77
N SER A 195 46.18 14.36 -28.93
CA SER A 195 46.17 15.83 -28.68
C SER A 195 45.33 16.76 -29.61
N PRO A 196 45.01 18.02 -29.20
CA PRO A 196 44.73 18.59 -27.86
C PRO A 196 43.57 19.64 -27.79
N ALA A 197 42.87 19.68 -26.64
CA ALA A 197 42.48 20.85 -25.80
C ALA A 197 41.70 22.09 -26.41
N PRO A 198 41.41 23.18 -25.65
CA PRO A 198 40.06 23.46 -25.10
C PRO A 198 39.55 24.92 -25.32
N ALA A 199 38.25 25.17 -25.09
CA ALA A 199 37.64 26.47 -24.73
C ALA A 199 36.11 26.27 -24.66
N GLY A 200 35.31 26.85 -23.78
CA GLY A 200 35.48 27.93 -22.82
C GLY A 200 34.10 28.60 -22.64
N ALA A 201 33.73 28.89 -21.38
CA ALA A 201 32.68 29.82 -20.94
C ALA A 201 31.21 29.48 -21.32
N ALA A 202 30.14 29.79 -20.55
CA ALA A 202 29.94 30.62 -19.38
C ALA A 202 28.65 30.16 -18.63
N ALA A 203 28.57 30.42 -17.33
CA ALA A 203 27.31 30.66 -16.61
C ALA A 203 26.89 32.14 -16.85
N PRO A 204 25.63 32.57 -16.58
CA PRO A 204 25.26 32.92 -15.20
C PRO A 204 23.75 32.89 -14.81
N THR A 205 23.55 33.00 -13.49
CA THR A 205 22.49 33.72 -12.73
C THR A 205 21.02 33.25 -12.70
N ASP A 206 20.61 32.88 -11.48
CA ASP A 206 19.54 33.49 -10.66
C ASP A 206 18.24 33.94 -11.34
N GLN A 207 17.12 33.35 -10.92
CA GLN A 207 16.00 34.14 -10.41
C GLN A 207 15.00 33.31 -9.59
N GLU A 208 15.08 33.56 -8.30
CA GLU A 208 14.03 33.58 -7.29
C GLU A 208 12.67 34.07 -7.85
N HIS A 209 11.59 33.31 -7.63
CA HIS A 209 10.22 33.84 -7.54
C HIS A 209 9.33 32.87 -6.74
N SER A 210 9.20 33.15 -5.44
CA SER A 210 7.98 32.84 -4.70
C SER A 210 6.93 33.91 -5.02
N PRO A 211 5.64 33.53 -5.10
CA PRO A 211 4.62 34.38 -4.50
C PRO A 211 3.78 33.63 -3.48
N LYS A 212 3.71 34.21 -2.29
CA LYS A 212 2.66 34.01 -1.29
C LYS A 212 1.33 34.44 -1.91
N HIS A 213 0.26 33.67 -1.67
CA HIS A 213 -1.05 34.30 -1.48
C HIS A 213 -1.92 33.53 -0.50
N SER A 214 -2.31 34.25 0.54
CA SER A 214 -3.31 33.90 1.53
C SER A 214 -4.67 33.61 0.89
N GLY A 215 -5.38 32.65 1.48
CA GLY A 215 -6.80 32.38 1.24
C GLY A 215 -7.40 31.72 2.47
N SER A 216 -7.91 32.57 3.37
CA SER A 216 -8.66 32.19 4.57
C SER A 216 -10.08 31.75 4.17
N SER A 217 -10.52 30.61 4.69
CA SER A 217 -11.94 30.26 4.74
C SER A 217 -12.26 29.40 5.96
N HIS A 218 -12.74 30.09 7.00
CA HIS A 218 -13.93 29.75 7.79
C HIS A 218 -14.11 28.28 8.23
N LEU A 219 -13.53 27.93 9.37
CA LEU A 219 -13.98 26.78 10.17
C LEU A 219 -14.89 27.30 11.27
N GLU A 220 -16.20 27.10 11.07
CA GLU A 220 -17.20 27.24 12.12
C GLU A 220 -16.91 26.23 13.23
N SER A 221 -16.52 26.77 14.38
CA SER A 221 -16.41 26.08 15.65
C SER A 221 -17.77 25.49 16.03
N LEU A 222 -17.91 24.17 15.89
CA LEU A 222 -19.02 23.42 16.50
C LEU A 222 -18.90 23.50 18.03
N SER A 223 -19.72 24.38 18.60
CA SER A 223 -19.88 24.60 20.03
C SER A 223 -20.38 23.32 20.75
N PRO A 224 -19.79 22.93 21.89
CA PRO A 224 -20.24 21.78 22.70
C PRO A 224 -21.65 21.92 23.30
N GLY A 225 -22.31 23.07 23.12
CA GLY A 225 -23.61 23.38 23.74
C GLY A 225 -24.86 22.77 23.06
N GLY A 226 -24.73 22.21 21.86
CA GLY A 226 -25.87 21.66 21.11
C GLY A 226 -26.31 20.26 21.55
N LEU A 227 -25.34 19.40 21.87
CA LEU A 227 -25.58 18.01 22.29
C LEU A 227 -26.24 17.93 23.67
N LEU A 228 -25.88 18.83 24.59
CA LEU A 228 -26.44 18.84 25.95
C LEU A 228 -27.93 19.23 25.96
N LYS A 229 -28.36 20.09 25.02
CA LYS A 229 -29.76 20.52 24.91
C LYS A 229 -30.67 19.42 24.35
N PHE A 230 -30.17 18.61 23.41
CA PHE A 230 -30.92 17.47 22.86
C PHE A 230 -31.13 16.35 23.88
N VAL A 231 -30.12 16.05 24.70
CA VAL A 231 -30.23 15.01 25.73
C VAL A 231 -31.20 15.45 26.84
N ALA A 232 -31.19 16.72 27.22
CA ALA A 232 -32.10 17.24 28.25
C ALA A 232 -33.58 17.25 27.81
N THR A 233 -33.88 17.58 26.55
CA THR A 233 -35.25 17.51 26.03
C THR A 233 -35.75 16.08 25.88
N SER A 234 -34.90 15.13 25.45
CA SER A 234 -35.31 13.73 25.36
C SER A 234 -35.64 13.10 26.71
N ILE A 235 -34.92 13.49 27.79
CA ILE A 235 -35.21 13.00 29.15
C ILE A 235 -36.52 13.57 29.69
N LEU A 236 -36.86 14.84 29.41
CA LEU A 236 -38.12 15.44 29.87
C LEU A 236 -39.35 14.85 29.16
N VAL A 237 -39.27 14.57 27.86
CA VAL A 237 -40.40 13.97 27.11
C VAL A 237 -40.68 12.53 27.57
N LEU A 238 -39.65 11.77 27.97
CA LEU A 238 -39.81 10.42 28.49
C LEU A 238 -40.43 10.37 29.90
N ASN A 239 -40.21 11.39 30.74
CA ASN A 239 -40.79 11.42 32.10
C ASN A 239 -42.24 11.93 32.13
N VAL A 240 -42.68 12.69 31.12
CA VAL A 240 -44.08 13.15 31.00
C VAL A 240 -45.01 12.05 30.47
N TRP A 241 -44.47 11.05 29.75
CA TRP A 241 -45.28 9.94 29.23
C TRP A 241 -45.43 8.76 30.22
N VAL A 242 -44.76 8.82 31.37
CA VAL A 242 -44.76 7.75 32.40
C VAL A 242 -45.46 8.18 33.70
N LEU A 243 -46.20 9.29 33.67
CA LEU A 243 -47.13 9.71 34.73
C LEU A 243 -48.58 9.61 34.29
#